data_AF-A0A645H4Y0-F1
#
_entry.id   AF-A0A645H4Y0-F1
#
_cell.length_a   1.000
_cell.length_b   1.000
_cell.length_c   1.000
_cell.angle_alpha   90.00
_cell.angle_beta   90.00
_cell.angle_gamma   90.00
#
_symmetry.space_group_name_H-M   'P 1'
#
loop_
_entity.id
_entity.type
_entity.pdbx_description
1 polymer ?
#
loop_
_entity_poly.entity_id
_entity_poly.type
_entity_poly.pdbx_seq_one_letter_code
_entity_poly.pdbx_strand_id
1 'polypeptide(L)'
;MAYSRILTDFAAGRYDILLGTQMVAKGHDIKNVTAVGIIAADTTLNLPDFRAAERTFSLITQAAGRAGRGNKPGKVIIQTYNPDHYALQAGANQDYQAFYDTEITYRKELFYPPFSQIVKLTIIANDERQIRTQAENIAAQLRTALRSEPYTEVIGPFNAATFKVKDNFRVNLMIKTVRLTTVRHHINSLGISDMPNVYIDIEPVNVM
;
A
#
# COMPACT_ATOMS: atom_id res chain seq x y z
N MET A 1 13.43 -2.44 24.47
CA MET A 1 14.80 -2.35 25.00
C MET A 1 15.86 -2.94 24.04
N ALA A 2 15.65 -4.09 23.39
CA ALA A 2 16.61 -4.65 22.42
C ALA A 2 16.83 -3.78 21.17
N TYR A 3 15.76 -3.23 20.58
CA TYR A 3 15.84 -2.38 19.38
C TYR A 3 16.68 -1.11 19.56
N SER A 4 16.45 -0.37 20.65
CA SER A 4 17.23 0.83 20.95
C SER A 4 18.71 0.52 21.12
N ARG A 5 19.05 -0.63 21.75
CA ARG A 5 20.42 -1.06 21.96
C ARG A 5 21.14 -1.35 20.63
N ILE A 6 20.49 -2.06 19.70
CA ILE A 6 21.06 -2.36 18.38
C ILE A 6 21.42 -1.06 17.64
N LEU A 7 20.51 -0.07 17.67
CA LEU A 7 20.74 1.22 17.02
C LEU A 7 21.83 2.04 17.70
N THR A 8 21.87 2.06 19.03
CA THR A 8 22.93 2.73 19.80
C THR A 8 24.29 2.08 19.53
N ASP A 9 24.35 0.76 19.47
CA ASP A 9 25.59 0.00 19.25
C ASP A 9 26.11 0.20 17.83
N PHE A 10 25.23 0.22 16.83
CA PHE A 10 25.56 0.55 15.44
C PHE A 10 26.01 2.01 15.28
N ALA A 11 25.30 2.96 15.90
CA ALA A 11 25.69 4.38 15.89
C ALA A 11 27.05 4.62 16.57
N ALA A 12 27.38 3.81 17.59
CA ALA A 12 28.68 3.80 18.26
C ALA A 12 29.79 3.09 17.47
N GLY A 13 29.50 2.57 16.26
CA GLY A 13 30.48 1.90 15.41
C GLY A 13 30.89 0.50 15.87
N ARG A 14 30.08 -0.16 16.72
CA ARG A 14 30.35 -1.55 17.16
C ARG A 14 29.98 -2.59 16.11
N TYR A 15 29.28 -2.17 15.06
CA TYR A 15 28.83 -3.01 13.95
C TYR A 15 28.97 -2.23 12.65
N ASP A 16 29.42 -2.89 11.58
CA ASP A 16 29.59 -2.28 10.26
C ASP A 16 28.34 -2.40 9.37
N ILE A 17 27.49 -3.40 9.64
CA ILE A 17 26.30 -3.71 8.83
C ILE A 17 25.09 -3.82 9.74
N LEU A 18 24.02 -3.11 9.36
CA LEU A 18 22.70 -3.21 9.98
C LEU A 18 21.69 -3.69 8.94
N LEU A 19 21.11 -4.87 9.18
CA LEU A 19 20.07 -5.44 8.35
C LEU A 19 18.71 -5.28 9.04
N GLY A 20 17.71 -4.82 8.31
CA GLY A 20 16.34 -4.81 8.79
C GLY A 20 15.33 -4.37 7.75
N THR A 21 14.07 -4.38 8.14
CA THR A 21 12.95 -3.94 7.30
C THR A 21 12.83 -2.41 7.34
N GLN A 22 11.75 -1.87 6.75
CA GLN A 22 11.44 -0.43 6.66
C GLN A 22 11.69 0.38 7.95
N MET A 23 11.63 -0.24 9.12
CA MET A 23 11.86 0.41 10.42
C MET A 23 13.31 0.87 10.66
N VAL A 24 14.33 0.31 10.00
CA VAL A 24 15.73 0.75 10.19
C VAL A 24 15.95 2.17 9.63
N ALA A 25 15.11 2.63 8.70
CA ALA A 25 15.25 3.91 8.01
C ALA A 25 14.47 5.08 8.66
N LYS A 26 13.59 4.83 9.64
CA LYS A 26 12.72 5.87 10.23
C LYS A 26 13.27 6.38 11.57
N GLY A 27 13.31 7.70 11.75
CA GLY A 27 13.45 8.37 13.05
C GLY A 27 14.86 8.45 13.68
N HIS A 28 15.84 7.67 13.22
CA HIS A 28 17.19 7.66 13.80
C HIS A 28 18.23 8.24 12.83
N ASP A 29 18.89 9.33 13.24
CA ASP A 29 19.96 9.98 12.46
C ASP A 29 21.29 9.24 12.68
N ILE A 30 21.63 8.35 11.75
CA ILE A 30 22.87 7.56 11.83
C ILE A 30 23.92 8.22 10.92
N LYS A 31 24.65 9.18 11.49
CA LYS A 31 25.58 10.07 10.76
C LYS A 31 26.72 9.36 10.01
N ASN A 32 27.03 8.12 10.37
CA ASN A 32 28.16 7.37 9.80
C ASN A 32 27.78 6.43 8.65
N VAL A 33 26.52 6.44 8.20
CA VAL A 33 26.09 5.56 7.10
C VAL A 33 26.48 6.18 5.75
N THR A 34 27.48 5.58 5.11
CA THR A 34 27.94 5.97 3.76
C THR A 34 27.40 5.05 2.66
N ALA A 35 26.75 3.94 3.00
CA ALA A 35 26.19 3.01 2.03
C ALA A 35 24.82 2.47 2.47
N VAL A 36 23.88 2.38 1.53
CA VAL A 36 22.58 1.74 1.74
C VAL A 36 22.30 0.77 0.59
N GLY A 37 21.92 -0.46 0.93
CA GLY A 37 21.48 -1.48 -0.02
C GLY A 37 19.98 -1.73 0.09
N ILE A 38 19.26 -1.64 -1.02
CA ILE A 38 17.86 -2.05 -1.15
C ILE A 38 17.85 -3.37 -1.92
N ILE A 39 17.68 -4.49 -1.22
CA ILE A 39 17.84 -5.83 -1.78
C ILE A 39 16.58 -6.33 -2.52
N ALA A 40 15.41 -5.83 -2.14
CA ALA A 40 14.13 -6.35 -2.61
C ALA A 40 13.15 -5.23 -2.99
N ALA A 41 13.57 -4.36 -3.92
CA ALA A 41 12.69 -3.31 -4.42
C ALA A 41 11.44 -3.90 -5.11
N ASP A 42 11.61 -5.03 -5.81
CA ASP A 42 10.54 -5.73 -6.51
C ASP A 42 9.43 -6.22 -5.59
N THR A 43 9.74 -6.55 -4.33
CA THR A 43 8.73 -6.99 -3.37
C THR A 43 7.71 -5.90 -3.10
N THR A 44 8.14 -4.64 -3.02
CA THR A 44 7.22 -3.52 -2.82
C THR A 44 6.53 -3.16 -4.12
N LEU A 45 7.27 -3.19 -5.24
CA LEU A 45 6.76 -2.81 -6.55
C LEU A 45 5.70 -3.75 -7.11
N ASN A 46 5.81 -5.05 -6.83
CA ASN A 46 4.86 -6.07 -7.28
C ASN A 46 3.76 -6.36 -6.25
N LEU A 47 3.61 -5.51 -5.22
CA LEU A 47 2.40 -5.59 -4.40
C LEU A 47 1.19 -5.25 -5.28
N PRO A 48 0.11 -6.05 -5.24
CA PRO A 48 -1.12 -5.77 -5.98
C PRO A 48 -1.92 -4.61 -5.32
N ASP A 49 -1.24 -3.53 -4.99
CA ASP A 49 -1.78 -2.30 -4.40
C ASP A 49 -1.43 -1.13 -5.33
N PHE A 50 -2.39 -0.25 -5.59
CA PHE A 50 -2.19 0.88 -6.50
C PHE A 50 -1.08 1.85 -6.02
N ARG A 51 -0.70 1.81 -4.74
CA ARG A 51 0.37 2.63 -4.15
C ARG A 51 1.74 1.96 -4.17
N ALA A 52 1.89 0.80 -4.79
CA ALA A 52 3.15 0.05 -4.85
C ALA A 52 4.32 0.88 -5.42
N ALA A 53 4.07 1.59 -6.52
CA ALA A 53 5.05 2.47 -7.16
C ALA A 53 5.44 3.64 -6.26
N GLU A 54 4.45 4.36 -5.71
CA GLU A 54 4.65 5.45 -4.73
C GLU A 54 5.49 5.02 -3.53
N ARG A 55 5.19 3.84 -2.97
CA ARG A 55 5.94 3.29 -1.82
C ARG A 55 7.36 2.94 -2.17
N THR A 56 7.55 2.34 -3.35
CA THR A 56 8.89 2.00 -3.86
C THR A 56 9.72 3.25 -4.05
N PHE A 57 9.18 4.28 -4.72
CA PHE A 57 9.81 5.58 -4.86
C PHE A 57 10.18 6.17 -3.49
N SER A 58 9.22 6.23 -2.57
CA SER A 58 9.44 6.79 -1.22
C SER A 58 10.52 6.04 -0.44
N LEU A 59 10.57 4.71 -0.54
CA LEU A 59 11.59 3.89 0.10
C LEU A 59 12.99 4.21 -0.45
N ILE A 60 13.13 4.35 -1.77
CA ILE A 60 14.40 4.69 -2.42
C ILE A 60 14.84 6.09 -2.03
N THR A 61 13.96 7.09 -2.12
CA THR A 61 14.27 8.48 -1.76
C THR A 61 14.65 8.60 -0.29
N GLN A 62 13.95 7.89 0.60
CA GLN A 62 14.28 7.86 2.03
C GLN A 62 15.64 7.19 2.29
N ALA A 63 15.91 6.05 1.65
CA ALA A 63 17.18 5.34 1.76
C ALA A 63 18.35 6.22 1.27
N ALA A 64 18.17 6.89 0.14
CA ALA A 64 19.14 7.83 -0.40
C ALA A 64 19.36 9.03 0.52
N GLY A 65 18.31 9.59 1.12
CA GLY A 65 18.43 10.67 2.10
C GLY A 65 19.10 10.28 3.43
N ARG A 66 19.36 8.98 3.67
CA ARG A 66 20.14 8.48 4.81
C ARG A 66 21.61 8.29 4.47
N ALA A 67 21.93 7.87 3.24
CA ALA A 67 23.30 7.78 2.78
C ALA A 67 23.83 9.19 2.47
N GLY A 68 25.03 9.51 2.92
CA GLY A 68 25.71 10.75 2.49
C GLY A 68 25.27 12.03 3.20
N ARG A 69 24.78 11.92 4.45
CA ARG A 69 24.65 13.09 5.34
C ARG A 69 26.04 13.55 5.80
N GLY A 70 26.33 14.85 5.68
CA GLY A 70 27.63 15.44 6.05
C GLY A 70 28.59 15.58 4.86
N ASN A 71 29.90 15.42 5.09
CA ASN A 71 30.95 15.64 4.07
C ASN A 71 31.34 14.39 3.26
N LYS A 72 30.72 13.23 3.49
CA LYS A 72 31.09 11.97 2.82
C LYS A 72 30.05 11.61 1.75
N PRO A 73 30.46 11.25 0.52
CA PRO A 73 29.52 10.79 -0.49
C PRO A 73 28.86 9.49 -0.04
N GLY A 74 27.53 9.45 -0.13
CA GLY A 74 26.74 8.25 0.11
C GLY A 74 26.62 7.42 -1.17
N LYS A 75 26.58 6.10 -1.05
CA LYS A 75 26.27 5.18 -2.15
C LYS A 75 24.98 4.42 -1.86
N VAL A 76 24.05 4.43 -2.81
CA VAL A 76 22.83 3.63 -2.74
C VAL A 76 22.90 2.56 -3.82
N ILE A 77 22.68 1.31 -3.45
CA ILE A 77 22.62 0.18 -4.39
C ILE A 77 21.21 -0.39 -4.32
N ILE A 78 20.55 -0.46 -5.48
CA ILE A 78 19.20 -1.02 -5.60
C ILE A 78 19.31 -2.30 -6.41
N GLN A 79 18.83 -3.39 -5.83
CA GLN A 79 18.68 -4.67 -6.52
C GLN A 79 17.22 -4.82 -6.95
N THR A 80 17.03 -5.03 -8.25
CA THR A 80 15.72 -5.21 -8.86
C THR A 80 15.82 -6.07 -10.12
N TYR A 81 14.77 -6.81 -10.43
CA TYR A 81 14.60 -7.51 -11.71
C TYR A 81 14.05 -6.59 -12.82
N ASN A 82 13.47 -5.44 -12.47
CA ASN A 82 12.87 -4.50 -13.42
C ASN A 82 13.51 -3.10 -13.31
N PRO A 83 14.79 -2.95 -13.71
CA PRO A 83 15.51 -1.69 -13.56
C PRO A 83 14.84 -0.53 -14.31
N ASP A 84 14.14 -0.80 -15.41
CA ASP A 84 13.54 0.22 -16.28
C ASP A 84 12.21 0.77 -15.77
N HIS A 85 11.71 0.27 -14.64
CA HIS A 85 10.46 0.77 -14.08
C HIS A 85 10.59 2.25 -13.67
N TYR A 86 9.63 3.09 -14.09
CA TYR A 86 9.68 4.55 -13.89
C TYR A 86 9.92 4.96 -12.43
N ALA A 87 9.25 4.31 -11.47
CA ALA A 87 9.42 4.60 -10.04
C ALA A 87 10.84 4.30 -9.52
N LEU A 88 11.52 3.30 -10.09
CA LEU A 88 12.90 2.95 -9.75
C LEU A 88 13.88 3.97 -10.34
N GLN A 89 13.72 4.29 -11.63
CA GLN A 89 14.54 5.29 -12.33
C GLN A 89 14.43 6.67 -11.67
N ALA A 90 13.21 7.14 -11.45
CA ALA A 90 12.95 8.41 -10.79
C ALA A 90 13.48 8.42 -9.35
N GLY A 91 13.29 7.32 -8.61
CA GLY A 91 13.82 7.17 -7.25
C GLY A 91 15.35 7.22 -7.19
N ALA A 92 16.03 6.52 -8.10
CA ALA A 92 17.49 6.48 -8.21
C ALA A 92 18.07 7.86 -8.57
N ASN A 93 17.38 8.62 -9.44
CA ASN A 93 17.76 9.96 -9.85
C ASN A 93 17.30 11.07 -8.87
N GLN A 94 16.61 10.71 -7.79
CA GLN A 94 15.98 11.67 -6.85
C GLN A 94 15.00 12.64 -7.54
N ASP A 95 14.42 12.24 -8.67
CA ASP A 95 13.55 13.09 -9.49
C ASP A 95 12.08 12.87 -9.14
N TYR A 96 11.58 13.67 -8.21
CA TYR A 96 10.17 13.64 -7.82
C TYR A 96 9.24 14.06 -8.96
N GLN A 97 9.65 15.01 -9.79
CA GLN A 97 8.78 15.56 -10.83
C GLN A 97 8.51 14.51 -11.90
N ALA A 98 9.55 13.82 -12.38
CA ALA A 98 9.41 12.72 -13.34
C ALA A 98 8.56 11.56 -12.80
N PHE A 99 8.72 11.22 -11.52
CA PHE A 99 7.85 10.25 -10.85
C PHE A 99 6.38 10.71 -10.87
N TYR A 100 6.13 11.94 -10.41
CA TYR A 100 4.78 12.48 -10.27
C TYR A 100 4.05 12.54 -11.62
N ASP A 101 4.69 13.07 -12.66
CA ASP A 101 4.07 13.25 -13.98
C ASP A 101 3.63 11.91 -14.59
N THR A 102 4.41 10.86 -14.35
CA THR A 102 4.09 9.50 -14.81
C THR A 102 3.00 8.87 -13.93
N GLU A 103 3.17 8.89 -12.61
CA GLU A 103 2.24 8.29 -11.64
C GLU A 103 0.84 8.89 -11.76
N ILE A 104 0.72 10.21 -11.82
CA ILE A 104 -0.57 10.90 -11.83
C ILE A 104 -1.38 10.56 -13.08
N THR A 105 -0.70 10.34 -14.22
CA THR A 105 -1.32 9.90 -15.47
C THR A 105 -1.94 8.52 -15.30
N TYR A 106 -1.19 7.55 -14.78
CA TYR A 106 -1.73 6.21 -14.50
C TYR A 106 -2.89 6.22 -13.52
N ARG A 107 -2.81 7.04 -12.46
CA ARG A 107 -3.92 7.14 -11.49
C ARG A 107 -5.17 7.70 -12.11
N LYS A 108 -5.04 8.66 -13.04
CA LYS A 108 -6.18 9.20 -13.78
C LYS A 108 -6.82 8.15 -14.69
N GLU A 109 -5.99 7.46 -15.47
CA GLU A 109 -6.44 6.43 -16.43
C GLU A 109 -7.10 5.23 -15.74
N LEU A 110 -6.56 4.81 -14.59
CA LEU A 110 -7.07 3.67 -13.81
C LEU A 110 -8.09 4.06 -12.73
N PHE A 111 -8.51 5.33 -12.71
CA PHE A 111 -9.48 5.88 -11.78
C PHE A 111 -9.15 5.61 -10.30
N TYR A 112 -7.91 5.91 -9.90
CA TYR A 112 -7.42 5.83 -8.53
C TYR A 112 -7.28 7.23 -7.89
N PRO A 113 -7.22 7.32 -6.54
CA PRO A 113 -6.99 8.58 -5.84
C PRO A 113 -5.76 9.35 -6.36
N PRO A 114 -5.86 10.66 -6.63
CA PRO A 114 -6.89 11.57 -6.13
C PRO A 114 -8.12 11.74 -7.03
N PHE A 115 -8.23 11.01 -8.14
CA PHE A 115 -9.34 11.16 -9.10
C PHE A 115 -10.61 10.40 -8.68
N SER A 116 -10.49 9.53 -7.69
CA SER A 116 -11.59 8.78 -7.09
C SER A 116 -11.36 8.65 -5.58
N GLN A 117 -12.43 8.31 -4.88
CA GLN A 117 -12.42 7.86 -3.50
C GLN A 117 -12.63 6.36 -3.49
N ILE A 118 -12.01 5.67 -2.53
CA ILE A 118 -12.09 4.22 -2.39
C ILE A 118 -12.83 3.88 -1.10
N VAL A 119 -13.78 2.96 -1.19
CA VAL A 119 -14.37 2.29 -0.03
C VAL A 119 -14.01 0.81 -0.12
N LYS A 120 -13.37 0.27 0.91
CA LYS A 120 -13.07 -1.15 1.01
C LYS A 120 -13.98 -1.78 2.04
N LEU A 121 -14.69 -2.85 1.66
CA LEU A 121 -15.42 -3.70 2.59
C LEU A 121 -14.63 -4.98 2.77
N THR A 122 -14.30 -5.32 4.02
CA THR A 122 -13.68 -6.60 4.38
C THR A 122 -14.71 -7.44 5.12
N ILE A 123 -15.09 -8.55 4.51
CA ILE A 123 -16.00 -9.53 5.08
C ILE A 123 -15.15 -10.61 5.73
N ILE A 124 -15.56 -11.07 6.92
CA ILE A 124 -14.85 -12.08 7.70
C ILE A 124 -15.80 -13.21 8.07
N ALA A 125 -15.41 -14.47 7.89
CA ALA A 125 -16.14 -15.63 8.42
C ALA A 125 -15.20 -16.81 8.63
N ASN A 126 -15.61 -17.80 9.42
CA ASN A 126 -14.85 -19.02 9.68
C ASN A 126 -15.06 -20.13 8.63
N ASP A 127 -16.07 -19.99 7.76
CA ASP A 127 -16.34 -20.92 6.65
C ASP A 127 -16.12 -20.25 5.29
N GLU A 128 -15.36 -20.91 4.42
CA GLU A 128 -14.97 -20.38 3.11
C GLU A 128 -16.14 -20.32 2.11
N ARG A 129 -17.09 -21.26 2.17
CA ARG A 129 -18.24 -21.22 1.27
C ARG A 129 -19.19 -20.11 1.66
N GLN A 130 -19.47 -20.00 2.96
CA GLN A 130 -20.32 -18.96 3.52
C GLN A 130 -19.80 -17.56 3.19
N ILE A 131 -18.51 -17.30 3.39
CA ILE A 131 -17.93 -15.97 3.12
C ILE A 131 -18.01 -15.60 1.64
N ARG A 132 -17.75 -16.57 0.74
CA ARG A 132 -17.81 -16.35 -0.70
C ARG A 132 -19.23 -16.01 -1.14
N THR A 133 -20.22 -16.80 -0.72
CA THR A 133 -21.64 -16.55 -1.01
C THR A 133 -22.10 -15.21 -0.45
N GLN A 134 -21.73 -14.88 0.79
CA GLN A 134 -22.08 -13.59 1.38
C GLN A 134 -21.46 -12.42 0.59
N ALA A 135 -20.18 -12.53 0.21
CA ALA A 135 -19.48 -11.50 -0.53
C ALA A 135 -20.04 -11.31 -1.95
N GLU A 136 -20.39 -12.40 -2.64
CA GLU A 136 -21.04 -12.35 -3.96
C GLU A 136 -22.42 -11.69 -3.88
N ASN A 137 -23.22 -12.01 -2.86
CA ASN A 137 -24.53 -11.40 -2.63
C ASN A 137 -24.42 -9.90 -2.36
N ILE A 138 -23.50 -9.49 -1.47
CA ILE A 138 -23.24 -8.07 -1.18
C ILE A 138 -22.78 -7.34 -2.44
N ALA A 139 -21.87 -7.94 -3.22
CA ALA A 139 -21.39 -7.36 -4.46
C ALA A 139 -22.52 -7.16 -5.49
N ALA A 140 -23.41 -8.14 -5.63
CA ALA A 140 -24.55 -8.07 -6.53
C ALA A 140 -25.53 -6.96 -6.11
N GLN A 141 -25.86 -6.86 -4.82
CA GLN A 141 -26.73 -5.81 -4.28
C GLN A 141 -26.14 -4.42 -4.52
N LEU A 142 -24.85 -4.24 -4.23
CA LEU A 142 -24.15 -2.96 -4.45
C LEU A 142 -24.09 -2.60 -5.94
N ARG A 143 -23.81 -3.57 -6.82
CA ARG A 143 -23.82 -3.33 -8.28
C ARG A 143 -25.19 -2.88 -8.78
N THR A 144 -26.27 -3.49 -8.29
CA THR A 144 -27.62 -3.10 -8.66
C THR A 144 -27.95 -1.71 -8.12
N ALA A 145 -27.65 -1.43 -6.85
CA ALA A 145 -27.94 -0.16 -6.20
C ALA A 145 -27.15 1.01 -6.81
N LEU A 146 -25.90 0.77 -7.21
CA LEU A 146 -25.00 1.79 -7.75
C LEU A 146 -24.97 1.82 -9.29
N ARG A 147 -25.84 1.06 -9.97
CA ARG A 147 -25.80 0.90 -11.44
C ARG A 147 -25.96 2.22 -12.19
N SER A 148 -26.81 3.11 -11.67
CA SER A 148 -27.08 4.43 -12.26
C SER A 148 -26.10 5.51 -11.83
N GLU A 149 -25.15 5.20 -10.94
CA GLU A 149 -24.23 6.18 -10.39
C GLU A 149 -23.03 6.38 -11.33
N PRO A 150 -22.93 7.52 -12.05
CA PRO A 150 -21.76 7.78 -12.89
C PRO A 150 -20.46 7.80 -12.08
N TYR A 151 -19.38 7.32 -12.70
CA TYR A 151 -18.05 7.21 -12.11
C TYR A 151 -18.05 6.44 -10.78
N THR A 152 -18.80 5.35 -10.71
CA THR A 152 -18.80 4.40 -9.58
C THR A 152 -18.60 2.99 -10.09
N GLU A 153 -17.65 2.27 -9.50
CA GLU A 153 -17.28 0.91 -9.90
C GLU A 153 -17.21 0.01 -8.66
N VAL A 154 -17.81 -1.19 -8.73
CA VAL A 154 -17.75 -2.22 -7.68
C VAL A 154 -16.88 -3.38 -8.15
N ILE A 155 -15.71 -3.51 -7.55
CA ILE A 155 -14.65 -4.48 -7.86
C ILE A 155 -14.66 -5.61 -6.82
N GLY A 156 -14.52 -6.85 -7.29
CA GLY A 156 -14.50 -8.07 -6.48
C GLY A 156 -15.79 -8.88 -6.52
N PRO A 157 -16.01 -9.81 -5.57
CA PRO A 157 -15.15 -10.08 -4.42
C PRO A 157 -13.78 -10.66 -4.80
N PHE A 158 -12.75 -10.35 -4.00
CA PHE A 158 -11.41 -10.94 -4.11
C PHE A 158 -10.86 -11.31 -2.73
N ASN A 159 -9.99 -12.30 -2.68
CA ASN A 159 -9.37 -12.73 -1.43
C ASN A 159 -8.48 -11.61 -0.86
N ALA A 160 -8.53 -11.36 0.45
CA ALA A 160 -7.60 -10.45 1.09
C ALA A 160 -6.16 -10.98 1.02
N ALA A 161 -5.15 -10.10 1.05
CA ALA A 161 -3.74 -10.53 0.99
C ALA A 161 -3.36 -11.54 2.09
N THR A 162 -3.99 -11.41 3.26
CA THR A 162 -3.96 -12.47 4.29
C THR A 162 -5.30 -13.19 4.31
N PHE A 163 -5.41 -14.20 3.44
CA PHE A 163 -6.67 -14.92 3.22
C PHE A 163 -7.20 -15.64 4.47
N LYS A 164 -6.31 -16.18 5.33
CA LYS A 164 -6.69 -16.89 6.57
C LYS A 164 -5.92 -16.35 7.77
N VAL A 165 -6.63 -15.89 8.81
CA VAL A 165 -6.05 -15.46 10.09
C VAL A 165 -6.84 -16.08 11.23
N LYS A 166 -6.18 -16.86 12.10
CA LYS A 166 -6.83 -17.51 13.27
C LYS A 166 -8.15 -18.20 12.89
N ASP A 167 -8.09 -19.05 11.85
CA ASP A 167 -9.24 -19.79 11.29
C ASP A 167 -10.39 -18.97 10.69
N ASN A 168 -10.19 -17.67 10.50
CA ASN A 168 -11.14 -16.83 9.76
C ASN A 168 -10.62 -16.50 8.36
N PHE A 169 -11.48 -16.70 7.38
CA PHE A 169 -11.32 -16.26 6.01
C PHE A 169 -11.66 -14.79 5.86
N ARG A 170 -11.01 -14.12 4.89
CA ARG A 170 -11.22 -12.70 4.60
C ARG A 170 -11.39 -12.48 3.11
N VAL A 171 -12.48 -11.81 2.75
CA VAL A 171 -12.81 -11.44 1.38
C VAL A 171 -13.05 -9.94 1.33
N ASN A 172 -12.45 -9.28 0.34
CA ASN A 172 -12.57 -7.85 0.13
C ASN A 172 -13.50 -7.56 -1.05
N LEU A 173 -14.24 -6.47 -0.90
CA LEU A 173 -14.90 -5.74 -1.98
C LEU A 173 -14.37 -4.33 -1.99
N MET A 174 -14.20 -3.76 -3.19
CA MET A 174 -13.72 -2.40 -3.34
C MET A 174 -14.68 -1.61 -4.20
N ILE A 175 -15.01 -0.41 -3.76
CA ILE A 175 -15.84 0.54 -4.50
C ILE A 175 -14.97 1.75 -4.80
N LYS A 176 -14.83 2.10 -6.08
CA LYS A 176 -14.26 3.37 -6.52
C LYS A 176 -15.40 4.31 -6.87
N THR A 177 -15.38 5.55 -6.38
CA THR A 177 -16.45 6.52 -6.66
C THR A 177 -15.97 7.96 -6.59
N VAL A 178 -16.66 8.90 -7.24
CA VAL A 178 -16.57 10.34 -6.95
C VAL A 178 -17.67 10.85 -6.01
N ARG A 179 -18.63 9.99 -5.62
CA ARG A 179 -19.77 10.32 -4.75
C ARG A 179 -19.82 9.40 -3.53
N LEU A 180 -18.89 9.59 -2.60
CA LEU A 180 -18.83 8.81 -1.36
C LEU A 180 -20.12 8.84 -0.55
N THR A 181 -20.84 9.97 -0.54
CA THR A 181 -22.12 10.11 0.18
C THR A 181 -23.19 9.17 -0.35
N THR A 182 -23.28 8.98 -1.67
CA THR A 182 -24.24 8.06 -2.29
C THR A 182 -23.89 6.61 -1.97
N VAL A 183 -22.60 6.25 -2.06
CA VAL A 183 -22.14 4.91 -1.67
C VAL A 183 -22.48 4.61 -0.21
N ARG A 184 -22.20 5.56 0.70
CA ARG A 184 -22.54 5.44 2.12
C ARG A 184 -24.05 5.26 2.34
N HIS A 185 -24.88 6.01 1.62
CA HIS A 185 -26.33 5.87 1.70
C HIS A 185 -26.77 4.44 1.33
N HIS A 186 -26.27 3.90 0.23
CA HIS A 186 -26.63 2.54 -0.21
C HIS A 186 -26.10 1.45 0.73
N ILE A 187 -24.89 1.60 1.26
CA ILE A 187 -24.33 0.68 2.27
C ILE A 187 -25.26 0.62 3.50
N ASN A 188 -25.72 1.77 3.97
CA ASN A 188 -26.64 1.84 5.11
C ASN A 188 -28.04 1.30 4.76
N SER A 189 -28.61 1.67 3.59
CA SER A 189 -29.96 1.23 3.20
C SER A 189 -30.06 -0.29 2.99
N LEU A 190 -28.95 -0.91 2.58
CA LEU A 190 -28.84 -2.37 2.42
C LEU A 190 -28.55 -3.10 3.74
N GLY A 191 -28.39 -2.38 4.86
CA GLY A 191 -28.05 -2.95 6.16
C GLY A 191 -26.62 -3.52 6.24
N ILE A 192 -25.74 -3.20 5.27
CA ILE A 192 -24.37 -3.72 5.23
C ILE A 192 -23.55 -3.14 6.38
N SER A 193 -23.80 -1.89 6.78
CA SER A 193 -23.15 -1.23 7.93
C SER A 193 -23.42 -1.94 9.27
N ASP A 194 -24.54 -2.65 9.36
CA ASP A 194 -25.01 -3.25 10.61
C ASP A 194 -24.58 -4.72 10.73
N MET A 195 -23.96 -5.27 9.67
CA MET A 195 -23.45 -6.64 9.67
C MET A 195 -22.20 -6.74 10.57
N PRO A 196 -22.21 -7.58 11.62
CA PRO A 196 -21.11 -7.65 12.58
C PRO A 196 -19.81 -8.22 12.00
N ASN A 197 -19.89 -8.85 10.84
CA ASN A 197 -18.77 -9.49 10.17
C ASN A 197 -18.26 -8.73 8.94
N VAL A 198 -18.73 -7.50 8.75
CA VAL A 198 -18.30 -6.61 7.66
C VAL A 198 -17.62 -5.38 8.25
N TYR A 199 -16.39 -5.13 7.80
CA TYR A 199 -15.60 -3.95 8.17
C TYR A 199 -15.53 -3.01 6.99
N ILE A 200 -15.82 -1.73 7.21
CA ILE A 200 -15.83 -0.71 6.16
C ILE A 200 -14.68 0.26 6.42
N ASP A 201 -13.80 0.40 5.43
CA ASP A 201 -12.65 1.29 5.45
C ASP A 201 -12.80 2.32 4.33
N ILE A 202 -12.87 3.60 4.70
CA ILE A 202 -13.04 4.73 3.77
C ILE A 202 -11.67 5.34 3.53
N GLU A 203 -11.31 5.49 2.26
CA GLU A 203 -10.00 5.94 1.81
C GLU A 203 -8.87 5.09 2.43
N PRO A 204 -8.93 3.76 2.24
CA PRO A 204 -8.01 2.84 2.88
C PRO A 204 -6.56 3.15 2.48
N VAL A 205 -5.66 3.09 3.46
CA VAL A 205 -4.21 3.25 3.20
C VAL A 205 -3.66 2.09 2.35
N ASN A 206 -4.29 0.91 2.45
CA ASN A 206 -4.00 -0.32 1.71
C ASN A 206 -5.28 -0.93 1.15
N VAL A 207 -5.28 -1.30 -0.12
CA VAL A 207 -6.44 -1.98 -0.74
C VAL A 207 -6.38 -3.51 -0.64
N MET A 208 -5.19 -4.04 -0.36
CA MET A 208 -4.92 -5.47 -0.18
C MET A 208 -5.00 -5.95 1.27
#